data_AF-A0A0J9D3G1-F1
#
_entry.id   AF-A0A0J9D3G1-F1
#
_cell.length_a   1.000
_cell.length_b   1.000
_cell.length_c   1.000
_cell.angle_alpha   90.00
_cell.angle_beta   90.00
_cell.angle_gamma   90.00
#
_symmetry.space_group_name_H-M   'P 1'
#
loop_
_entity.id
_entity.type
_entity.pdbx_description
1 polymer ?
#
loop_
_entity_poly.entity_id
_entity_poly.type
_entity_poly.pdbx_seq_one_letter_code
_entity_poly.pdbx_strand_id
1 'polypeptide(L)'
;MTSTDTKADYTAEEIKAYEAYLSALAEHNITCARVGATTKQKMDAAFAADRALKHFCEVAGHTPHSTRSPEDIRTIERMTAAMQNLADGARSAWAMVRAAYYMDVIDTLPEGCDPADHSVFVRLLRDAVLLLDSSLAKADAE
;
A
#
# COMPACT_ATOMS: atom_id res chain seq x y z
N MET A 1 38.87 36.74 -13.18
CA MET A 1 37.43 36.44 -13.02
C MET A 1 36.91 35.86 -14.32
N THR A 2 36.98 34.54 -14.47
CA THR A 2 36.35 33.84 -15.59
C THR A 2 35.06 33.23 -15.07
N SER A 3 33.96 33.95 -15.27
CA SER A 3 32.61 33.38 -15.12
C SER A 3 32.41 32.39 -16.25
N THR A 4 32.67 31.11 -15.99
CA THR A 4 32.17 30.02 -16.84
C THR A 4 30.67 29.94 -16.61
N ASP A 5 29.92 30.72 -17.39
CA ASP A 5 28.50 30.43 -17.67
C ASP A 5 28.48 29.13 -18.47
N THR A 6 28.52 28.01 -17.76
CA THR A 6 28.25 26.69 -18.34
C THR A 6 26.74 26.61 -18.52
N LYS A 7 26.20 27.25 -19.57
CA LYS A 7 24.88 26.88 -20.08
C LYS A 7 25.01 25.43 -20.52
N ALA A 8 24.46 24.51 -19.75
CA ALA A 8 24.17 23.19 -20.27
C ALA A 8 23.25 23.40 -21.47
N ASP A 9 23.72 23.06 -22.67
CA ASP A 9 22.90 23.11 -23.87
C ASP A 9 21.86 21.99 -23.74
N TYR A 10 20.68 22.34 -23.21
CA TYR A 10 19.53 21.47 -23.22
C TYR A 10 19.19 21.12 -24.67
N THR A 11 18.92 19.86 -24.93
CA THR A 11 18.41 19.37 -26.20
C THR A 11 17.05 20.02 -26.52
N ALA A 12 16.69 20.06 -27.80
CA ALA A 12 15.38 20.58 -28.22
C ALA A 12 14.21 19.81 -27.57
N GLU A 13 14.42 18.53 -27.25
CA GLU A 13 13.45 17.68 -26.56
C GLU A 13 13.30 18.06 -25.08
N GLU A 14 14.43 18.29 -24.38
CA GLU A 14 14.42 18.77 -22.99
C GLU A 14 13.76 20.16 -22.86
N ILE A 15 14.05 21.08 -23.78
CA ILE A 15 13.43 22.41 -23.80
C ILE A 15 11.92 22.28 -23.97
N LYS A 16 11.47 21.49 -24.94
CA LYS A 16 10.04 21.27 -25.19
C LYS A 16 9.32 20.65 -23.99
N ALA A 17 9.95 19.67 -23.34
CA ALA A 17 9.39 19.02 -22.16
C ALA A 17 9.35 19.97 -20.95
N TYR A 18 10.38 20.82 -20.79
CA TYR A 18 10.44 21.83 -19.75
C TYR A 18 9.39 22.92 -19.93
N GLU A 19 9.20 23.41 -21.16
CA GLU A 19 8.15 24.38 -21.49
C GLU A 19 6.74 23.82 -21.23
N ALA A 20 6.51 22.54 -21.55
CA ALA A 20 5.26 21.86 -21.23
C ALA A 20 5.02 21.78 -19.72
N TYR A 21 6.07 21.47 -18.93
CA TYR A 21 5.99 21.51 -17.47
C TYR A 21 5.66 22.91 -16.93
N LEU A 22 6.35 23.95 -17.41
CA LEU A 22 6.08 25.33 -16.99
C LEU A 22 4.65 25.77 -17.33
N SER A 23 4.14 25.37 -18.49
CA SER A 23 2.75 25.63 -18.90
C SER A 23 1.75 24.97 -17.94
N ALA A 24 1.94 23.68 -17.64
CA ALA A 24 1.07 22.95 -16.70
C ALA A 24 1.15 23.51 -15.27
N LEU A 25 2.33 23.94 -14.81
CA LEU A 25 2.50 24.56 -13.49
C LEU A 25 1.80 25.92 -13.42
N ALA A 26 1.86 26.72 -14.49
CA ALA A 26 1.13 27.98 -14.57
C ALA A 26 -0.39 27.76 -14.51
N GLU A 27 -0.90 26.76 -15.22
CA GLU A 27 -2.33 26.40 -15.18
C GLU A 27 -2.78 25.93 -13.79
N HIS A 28 -1.95 25.13 -13.10
CA HIS A 28 -2.19 24.77 -11.70
C HIS A 28 -2.28 25.99 -10.79
N ASN A 29 -1.33 26.93 -10.90
CA ASN A 29 -1.32 28.15 -10.08
C ASN A 29 -2.54 29.03 -10.34
N ILE A 30 -2.94 29.19 -11.60
CA ILE A 30 -4.14 29.93 -12.01
C ILE A 30 -5.39 29.26 -11.43
N THR A 31 -5.49 27.93 -11.55
CA THR A 31 -6.64 27.15 -11.05
C THR A 31 -6.74 27.24 -9.52
N CYS A 32 -5.62 27.18 -8.81
CA CYS A 32 -5.58 27.31 -7.36
C CYS A 32 -5.98 28.71 -6.88
N ALA A 33 -5.61 29.76 -7.62
CA ALA A 33 -5.96 31.16 -7.33
C ALA A 33 -7.41 31.52 -7.68
N ARG A 34 -8.10 30.73 -8.51
CA ARG A 34 -9.48 31.01 -8.93
C ARG A 34 -10.46 30.76 -7.77
N VAL A 35 -11.17 31.81 -7.37
CA VAL A 35 -12.11 31.85 -6.22
C VAL A 35 -13.24 30.80 -6.29
N GLY A 36 -13.59 30.30 -7.49
CA GLY A 36 -14.63 29.29 -7.69
C GLY A 36 -14.13 27.91 -8.12
N ALA A 37 -12.82 27.64 -8.11
CA ALA A 37 -12.30 26.33 -8.49
C ALA A 37 -12.60 25.28 -7.42
N THR A 38 -13.21 24.17 -7.85
CA THR A 38 -13.50 23.01 -7.00
C THR A 38 -12.23 22.27 -6.61
N THR A 39 -12.29 21.50 -5.51
CA THR A 39 -11.17 20.63 -5.09
C THR A 39 -10.74 19.68 -6.21
N LYS A 40 -11.70 19.10 -6.96
CA LYS A 40 -11.41 18.23 -8.09
C LYS A 40 -10.57 18.96 -9.16
N GLN A 41 -10.97 20.17 -9.56
CA GLN A 41 -10.23 20.96 -10.56
C GLN A 41 -8.81 21.29 -10.13
N LYS A 42 -8.61 21.61 -8.84
CA LYS A 42 -7.27 21.86 -8.28
C LYS A 42 -6.40 20.60 -8.31
N MET A 43 -6.98 19.45 -7.93
CA MET A 43 -6.28 18.16 -7.96
C MET A 43 -5.96 17.71 -9.40
N ASP A 44 -6.89 17.85 -10.33
CA ASP A 44 -6.68 17.51 -11.74
C ASP A 44 -5.54 18.34 -12.35
N ALA A 45 -5.48 19.64 -12.04
CA ALA A 45 -4.40 20.52 -12.47
C ALA A 45 -3.06 20.19 -11.79
N ALA A 46 -3.07 19.82 -10.51
CA ALA A 46 -1.87 19.37 -9.80
C ALA A 46 -1.30 18.07 -10.41
N PHE A 47 -2.17 17.10 -10.72
CA PHE A 47 -1.75 15.85 -11.38
C PHE A 47 -1.26 16.10 -12.82
N ALA A 48 -1.81 17.08 -13.52
CA ALA A 48 -1.30 17.47 -14.85
C ALA A 48 0.13 18.05 -14.76
N ALA A 49 0.39 18.92 -13.78
CA ALA A 49 1.72 19.47 -13.54
C ALA A 49 2.73 18.39 -13.10
N ASP A 50 2.33 17.47 -12.23
CA ASP A 50 3.15 16.33 -11.80
C ASP A 50 3.51 15.39 -12.97
N ARG A 51 2.56 15.06 -13.84
CA ARG A 51 2.83 14.27 -15.05
C ARG A 51 3.80 14.97 -15.99
N ALA A 52 3.64 16.28 -16.21
CA ALA A 52 4.53 17.05 -17.07
C ALA A 52 5.96 17.14 -16.49
N LEU A 53 6.09 17.27 -15.17
CA LEU A 53 7.38 17.23 -14.47
C LEU A 53 8.06 15.87 -14.63
N LYS A 54 7.33 14.77 -14.42
CA LYS A 54 7.85 13.41 -14.59
C LYS A 54 8.37 13.19 -16.01
N HIS A 55 7.60 13.63 -17.00
CA HIS A 55 8.02 13.53 -18.40
C HIS A 55 9.28 14.36 -18.70
N PHE A 56 9.37 15.59 -18.19
CA PHE A 56 10.60 16.38 -18.31
C PHE A 56 11.80 15.68 -17.66
N CYS A 57 11.64 15.16 -16.45
CA CYS A 57 12.70 14.43 -15.77
C CYS A 57 13.14 13.20 -16.59
N GLU A 58 12.20 12.40 -17.12
CA GLU A 58 12.51 11.25 -17.99
C GLU A 58 13.33 11.67 -19.23
N VAL A 59 12.93 12.74 -19.92
CA VAL A 59 13.63 13.25 -21.11
C VAL A 59 15.03 13.77 -20.77
N ALA A 60 15.18 14.44 -19.63
CA ALA A 60 16.45 14.97 -19.15
C ALA A 60 17.36 13.92 -18.50
N GLY A 61 16.97 12.64 -18.50
CA GLY A 61 17.72 11.56 -17.85
C GLY A 61 17.76 11.67 -16.32
N HIS A 62 16.88 12.47 -15.73
CA HIS A 62 16.68 12.54 -14.30
C HIS A 62 15.63 11.51 -13.89
N THR A 63 15.95 10.64 -12.95
CA THR A 63 14.94 9.77 -12.35
C THR A 63 13.92 10.67 -11.64
N PRO A 64 12.66 10.76 -12.10
CA PRO A 64 11.65 11.50 -11.38
C PRO A 64 11.61 10.86 -10.01
N HIS A 65 11.86 11.63 -8.96
CA HIS A 65 11.83 11.10 -7.61
C HIS A 65 10.39 10.62 -7.38
N SER A 66 10.16 9.32 -7.57
CA SER A 66 9.19 8.59 -6.78
C SER A 66 9.47 9.03 -5.35
N THR A 67 8.47 9.57 -4.66
CA THR A 67 8.57 9.89 -3.23
C THR A 67 8.91 8.66 -2.37
N ARG A 68 8.98 7.47 -2.97
CA ARG A 68 9.40 6.20 -2.37
C ARG A 68 10.69 5.72 -3.02
N SER A 69 11.71 5.47 -2.21
CA SER A 69 12.95 4.87 -2.67
C SER A 69 12.71 3.45 -3.22
N PRO A 70 13.58 2.91 -4.09
CA PRO A 70 13.51 1.49 -4.50
C PRO A 70 13.61 0.50 -3.33
N GLU A 71 14.14 0.94 -2.19
CA GLU A 71 14.16 0.18 -0.94
C GLU A 71 12.78 0.18 -0.26
N ASP A 72 12.08 1.32 -0.26
CA ASP A 72 10.71 1.41 0.24
C ASP A 72 9.75 0.54 -0.56
N ILE A 73 9.88 0.53 -1.89
CA ILE A 73 9.05 -0.32 -2.77
C ILE A 73 9.27 -1.79 -2.42
N ARG A 74 10.52 -2.25 -2.34
CA ARG A 74 10.86 -3.63 -1.96
C ARG A 74 10.39 -3.98 -0.56
N THR A 75 10.40 -3.01 0.35
CA THR A 75 9.92 -3.20 1.72
C THR A 75 8.40 -3.34 1.75
N ILE A 76 7.67 -2.50 1.02
CA ILE A 76 6.22 -2.59 0.88
C ILE A 76 5.82 -3.93 0.25
N GLU A 77 6.44 -4.32 -0.86
CA GLU A 77 6.16 -5.62 -1.51
C GLU A 77 6.40 -6.79 -0.57
N ARG A 78 7.50 -6.77 0.20
CA ARG A 78 7.80 -7.79 1.20
C ARG A 78 6.76 -7.82 2.32
N MET A 79 6.36 -6.66 2.83
CA MET A 79 5.36 -6.56 3.89
C MET A 79 3.99 -7.03 3.41
N THR A 80 3.57 -6.64 2.19
CA THR A 80 2.32 -7.11 1.58
C THR A 80 2.31 -8.63 1.40
N ALA A 81 3.40 -9.21 0.90
CA ALA A 81 3.52 -10.65 0.77
C ALA A 81 3.49 -11.37 2.14
N ALA A 82 4.13 -10.80 3.16
CA ALA A 82 4.09 -11.34 4.52
C ALA A 82 2.67 -11.27 5.12
N MET A 83 1.94 -10.18 4.90
CA MET A 83 0.53 -10.04 5.32
C MET A 83 -0.37 -11.08 4.66
N GLN A 84 -0.22 -11.31 3.35
CA GLN A 84 -0.96 -12.35 2.63
C GLN A 84 -0.67 -13.74 3.18
N ASN A 85 0.60 -14.08 3.40
CA ASN A 85 0.99 -15.37 3.99
C ASN A 85 0.41 -15.57 5.40
N LEU A 86 0.36 -14.51 6.22
CA LEU A 86 -0.25 -14.55 7.54
C LEU A 86 -1.78 -14.74 7.46
N ALA A 87 -2.45 -14.07 6.54
CA ALA A 87 -3.89 -14.23 6.32
C ALA A 87 -4.22 -15.66 5.86
N ASP A 88 -3.45 -16.22 4.94
CA ASP A 88 -3.65 -17.59 4.47
C ASP A 88 -3.34 -18.62 5.56
N GLY A 89 -2.32 -18.38 6.38
CA GLY A 89 -2.04 -19.18 7.58
C GLY A 89 -3.21 -19.15 8.57
N ALA A 90 -3.79 -17.96 8.82
CA ALA A 90 -4.95 -17.81 9.68
C ALA A 90 -6.19 -18.52 9.12
N ARG A 91 -6.45 -18.43 7.80
CA ARG A 91 -7.56 -19.14 7.14
C ARG A 91 -7.40 -20.65 7.26
N SER A 92 -6.18 -21.15 7.04
CA SER A 92 -5.86 -22.58 7.16
C SER A 92 -6.07 -23.08 8.59
N ALA A 93 -5.52 -22.38 9.59
CA ALA A 93 -5.71 -22.71 11.00
C ALA A 93 -7.17 -22.69 11.42
N TRP A 94 -7.92 -21.66 11.00
CA TRP A 94 -9.35 -21.54 11.26
C TRP A 94 -10.13 -22.72 10.64
N ALA A 95 -9.86 -23.07 9.38
CA ALA A 95 -10.51 -24.18 8.71
C ALA A 95 -10.23 -25.53 9.39
N MET A 96 -8.99 -25.76 9.84
CA MET A 96 -8.62 -26.98 10.58
C MET A 96 -9.39 -27.10 11.90
N VAL A 97 -9.46 -26.02 12.68
CA VAL A 97 -10.18 -26.03 13.96
C VAL A 97 -11.68 -26.23 13.75
N ARG A 98 -12.28 -25.59 12.73
CA ARG A 98 -13.68 -25.81 12.35
C ARG A 98 -13.95 -27.24 11.93
N ALA A 99 -13.07 -27.85 11.14
CA ALA A 99 -13.20 -29.25 10.73
C ALA A 99 -13.17 -30.18 11.96
N ALA A 100 -12.20 -29.99 12.87
CA ALA A 100 -12.11 -30.77 14.11
C ALA A 100 -13.35 -30.59 15.02
N TYR A 101 -13.93 -29.39 15.05
CA TYR A 101 -15.20 -29.13 15.74
C TYR A 101 -16.36 -29.91 15.11
N TYR A 102 -16.52 -29.88 13.79
CA TYR A 102 -17.58 -30.62 13.09
C TYR A 102 -17.40 -32.13 13.12
N MET A 103 -16.19 -32.61 13.37
CA MET A 103 -15.89 -34.03 13.60
C MET A 103 -16.12 -34.45 15.07
N ASP A 104 -16.57 -33.54 15.93
CA ASP A 104 -16.82 -33.75 17.36
C ASP A 104 -15.58 -34.20 18.16
N VAL A 105 -14.38 -33.97 17.61
CA VAL A 105 -13.10 -34.38 18.21
C VAL A 105 -12.72 -33.47 19.38
N ILE A 106 -13.18 -32.21 19.36
CA ILE A 106 -12.83 -31.20 20.35
C ILE A 106 -13.69 -31.30 21.61
N ASP A 107 -14.99 -31.52 21.46
CA ASP A 107 -15.93 -31.51 22.59
C ASP A 107 -16.08 -32.92 23.24
N THR A 108 -15.56 -33.98 22.61
CA THR A 108 -15.54 -35.33 23.17
C THR A 108 -14.43 -35.48 24.21
N LEU A 109 -14.81 -35.74 25.48
CA LEU A 109 -13.87 -36.04 26.56
C LEU A 109 -13.16 -37.38 26.32
N PRO A 110 -11.82 -37.41 26.18
CA PRO A 110 -11.08 -38.66 26.04
C PRO A 110 -11.11 -39.49 27.32
N GLU A 111 -11.09 -40.82 27.17
CA GLU A 111 -11.02 -41.74 28.30
C GLU A 111 -9.74 -41.51 29.12
N GLY A 112 -9.87 -41.41 30.45
CA GLY A 112 -8.76 -41.14 31.37
C GLY A 112 -8.30 -39.68 31.45
N CYS A 113 -8.95 -38.75 30.73
CA CYS A 113 -8.69 -37.31 30.85
C CYS A 113 -9.50 -36.69 32.00
N ASP A 114 -8.88 -35.77 32.75
CA ASP A 114 -9.58 -35.00 33.77
C ASP A 114 -10.57 -34.00 33.12
N PRO A 115 -11.85 -33.98 33.52
CA PRO A 115 -12.83 -33.06 32.94
C PRO A 115 -12.49 -31.58 33.10
N ALA A 116 -11.81 -31.18 34.19
CA ALA A 116 -11.45 -29.78 34.40
C ALA A 116 -10.34 -29.37 33.41
N ASP A 117 -9.30 -30.18 33.28
CA ASP A 117 -8.23 -29.96 32.30
C ASP A 117 -8.76 -29.92 30.85
N HIS A 118 -9.65 -30.85 30.50
CA HIS A 118 -10.29 -30.86 29.18
C HIS A 118 -11.11 -29.58 28.93
N SER A 119 -11.87 -29.11 29.92
CA SER A 119 -12.68 -27.90 29.79
C SER A 119 -11.83 -26.64 29.57
N VAL A 120 -10.66 -26.55 30.21
CA VAL A 120 -9.70 -25.45 30.02
C VAL A 120 -9.13 -25.49 28.60
N PHE A 121 -8.75 -26.67 28.12
CA PHE A 121 -8.26 -26.85 26.76
C PHE A 121 -9.30 -26.42 25.70
N VAL A 122 -10.54 -26.90 25.83
CA VAL A 122 -11.64 -26.52 24.93
C VAL A 122 -11.87 -25.02 24.94
N ARG A 123 -11.78 -24.38 26.12
CA ARG A 123 -11.93 -22.93 26.25
C ARG A 123 -10.82 -22.15 25.55
N LEU A 124 -9.56 -22.56 25.70
CA LEU A 124 -8.42 -21.96 24.98
C LEU A 124 -8.58 -22.09 23.46
N LEU A 125 -9.06 -23.24 22.98
CA LEU A 125 -9.36 -23.44 21.57
C LEU A 125 -10.45 -22.51 21.05
N ARG A 126 -11.54 -22.33 21.82
CA ARG A 126 -12.62 -21.41 21.46
C ARG A 126 -12.13 -19.95 21.45
N ASP A 127 -11.32 -19.54 22.41
CA ASP A 127 -10.72 -18.21 22.44
C ASP A 127 -9.79 -17.98 21.22
N ALA A 128 -9.01 -18.99 20.83
CA ALA A 128 -8.18 -18.94 19.62
C ALA A 128 -9.02 -18.79 18.34
N VAL A 129 -10.16 -19.48 18.24
CA VAL A 129 -11.10 -19.32 17.11
C VAL A 129 -11.64 -17.89 17.03
N LEU A 130 -12.03 -17.30 18.17
CA LEU A 130 -12.52 -15.91 18.20
C LEU A 130 -11.46 -14.91 17.72
N LEU A 131 -10.20 -15.13 18.09
CA LEU A 131 -9.08 -14.30 17.61
C LEU A 131 -8.84 -14.48 16.11
N LEU A 132 -8.95 -15.70 15.59
CA LEU A 132 -8.85 -15.98 14.16
C LEU A 132 -9.99 -15.34 13.38
N ASP A 133 -11.24 -15.46 13.84
CA ASP A 133 -12.41 -14.81 13.24
C ASP A 133 -12.22 -13.30 13.13
N SER A 134 -11.79 -12.66 14.23
CA SER A 134 -11.52 -11.22 14.26
C SER A 134 -10.38 -10.81 13.33
N SER A 135 -9.34 -11.63 13.23
CA SER A 135 -8.19 -11.37 12.36
C SER A 135 -8.55 -11.53 10.88
N LEU A 136 -9.34 -12.54 10.53
CA LEU A 136 -9.85 -12.76 9.17
C LEU A 136 -10.83 -11.69 8.74
N ALA A 137 -11.74 -11.27 9.62
CA ALA A 137 -12.67 -10.17 9.34
C ALA A 137 -11.94 -8.85 9.03
N LYS A 138 -10.78 -8.60 9.67
CA LYS A 138 -9.93 -7.45 9.33
C LYS A 138 -9.22 -7.63 7.99
N ALA A 139 -8.72 -8.84 7.70
CA ALA A 139 -8.04 -9.13 6.45
C ALA A 139 -8.98 -9.10 5.22
N ASP A 140 -10.25 -9.46 5.39
CA ASP A 140 -11.26 -9.47 4.32
C ASP A 140 -11.94 -8.10 4.11
N ALA A 141 -11.75 -7.15 5.03
CA ALA A 141 -12.29 -5.79 4.94
C ALA A 141 -11.37 -4.80 4.21
N GLU A 142 -10.14 -5.21 3.89
CA GLU A 142 -9.21 -4.50 2.99
C GLU A 142 -9.51 -4.76 1.52
#